data_AF-A0A5C9AFV4-F1
#
_entry.id   AF-A0A5C9AFV4-F1
#
_cell.length_a   1.000
_cell.length_b   1.000
_cell.length_c   1.000
_cell.angle_alpha   90.00
_cell.angle_beta   90.00
_cell.angle_gamma   90.00
#
_symmetry.space_group_name_H-M   'P 1'
#
loop_
_entity.id
_entity.type
_entity.pdbx_description
1 polymer ?
#
loop_
_entity_poly.entity_id
_entity_poly.type
_entity_poly.pdbx_seq_one_letter_code
_entity_poly.pdbx_strand_id
1 'polypeptide(L)'
;LREAGGDVMLSIGGANNAPLAASCKNVDDLMQHYYDIVDNLNLKVLDFDIEGTWVADQASIERRNLAVKKVQDKWKSEGKDIAIWYTLPILPTGLTPEGMNVLSDAKAKGVELAGVNVMTMDYGNAICQSANTEGQNIHGKCATSAIANLHSQLKGLHPNKSDAEIDAMMGTTPMVGVNDVQGEVFYLSDARLVMQDAQKRNLGMVGIWSIARDLPGGTNLSPEFHGLTKEQAPKYAFSEIFAPFTKQ
;
A
#
# COMPACT_ATOMS: atom_id res chain seq x y z
N LEU A 1 20.46 -8.70 -3.17
CA LEU A 1 19.70 -7.76 -2.31
C LEU A 1 20.12 -7.90 -0.84
N ARG A 2 19.90 -9.06 -0.19
CA ARG A 2 20.27 -9.27 1.22
C ARG A 2 21.77 -9.14 1.51
N GLU A 3 22.62 -9.60 0.60
CA GLU A 3 24.08 -9.38 0.69
C GLU A 3 24.48 -7.89 0.64
N ALA A 4 23.62 -7.04 0.06
CA ALA A 4 23.82 -5.58 0.01
C ALA A 4 23.13 -4.85 1.18
N GLY A 5 22.62 -5.58 2.18
CA GLY A 5 22.00 -5.02 3.38
C GLY A 5 20.51 -4.67 3.26
N GLY A 6 19.87 -4.95 2.11
CA GLY A 6 18.42 -4.77 1.94
C GLY A 6 17.61 -6.02 2.30
N ASP A 7 16.28 -5.89 2.33
CA ASP A 7 15.35 -7.02 2.46
C ASP A 7 14.12 -6.79 1.57
N VAL A 8 13.17 -7.72 1.59
CA VAL A 8 11.94 -7.63 0.79
C VAL A 8 10.68 -7.78 1.65
N MET A 9 9.66 -7.03 1.25
CA MET A 9 8.25 -7.30 1.57
C MET A 9 7.65 -7.96 0.33
N LEU A 10 7.03 -9.12 0.48
CA LEU A 10 6.28 -9.75 -0.62
C LEU A 10 4.82 -9.37 -0.50
N SER A 11 4.23 -8.86 -1.58
CA SER A 11 2.79 -8.57 -1.65
C SER A 11 2.02 -9.65 -2.38
N ILE A 12 0.87 -10.06 -1.83
CA ILE A 12 -0.05 -11.05 -2.39
C ILE A 12 -1.34 -10.35 -2.80
N GLY A 13 -1.68 -10.46 -4.09
CA GLY A 13 -2.93 -9.92 -4.65
C GLY A 13 -2.63 -8.97 -5.80
N GLY A 14 -3.09 -7.73 -5.66
CA GLY A 14 -3.03 -6.70 -6.68
C GLY A 14 -4.26 -6.68 -7.60
N ALA A 15 -4.29 -5.72 -8.52
CA ALA A 15 -5.44 -5.42 -9.37
C ALA A 15 -5.86 -6.58 -10.30
N ASN A 16 -4.91 -7.43 -10.71
CA ASN A 16 -5.14 -8.47 -11.70
C ASN A 16 -5.25 -9.87 -11.07
N ASN A 17 -6.13 -10.69 -11.65
CA ASN A 17 -6.43 -12.07 -11.25
C ASN A 17 -7.13 -12.19 -9.88
N ALA A 18 -7.46 -13.43 -9.51
CA ALA A 18 -8.04 -13.73 -8.21
C ALA A 18 -6.93 -13.95 -7.17
N PRO A 19 -6.97 -13.28 -6.01
CA PRO A 19 -5.99 -13.50 -4.95
C PRO A 19 -6.12 -14.92 -4.38
N LEU A 20 -5.07 -15.40 -3.70
CA LEU A 20 -5.06 -16.74 -3.09
C LEU A 20 -6.28 -17.00 -2.20
N ALA A 21 -6.72 -15.99 -1.44
CA ALA A 21 -7.89 -16.11 -0.57
C ALA A 21 -9.22 -16.24 -1.34
N ALA A 22 -9.30 -15.76 -2.58
CA ALA A 22 -10.45 -15.97 -3.44
C ALA A 22 -10.40 -17.36 -4.10
N SER A 23 -9.21 -17.83 -4.47
CA SER A 23 -9.02 -19.09 -5.21
C SER A 23 -9.01 -20.34 -4.31
N CYS A 24 -8.31 -20.29 -3.18
CA CYS A 24 -8.22 -21.39 -2.22
C CYS A 24 -9.36 -21.30 -1.21
N LYS A 25 -10.28 -22.27 -1.24
CA LYS A 25 -11.50 -22.22 -0.39
C LYS A 25 -11.30 -22.82 1.00
N ASN A 26 -10.31 -23.71 1.17
CA ASN A 26 -9.94 -24.28 2.46
C ASN A 26 -8.99 -23.31 3.20
N VAL A 27 -9.29 -23.04 4.47
CA VAL A 27 -8.54 -22.10 5.31
C VAL A 27 -7.16 -22.66 5.70
N ASP A 28 -7.06 -23.96 5.96
CA ASP A 28 -5.80 -24.58 6.38
C ASP A 28 -4.83 -24.70 5.21
N ASP A 29 -5.33 -25.03 4.01
CA ASP A 29 -4.51 -25.01 2.79
C ASP A 29 -4.03 -23.58 2.48
N LEU A 30 -4.90 -22.57 2.64
CA LEU A 30 -4.52 -21.16 2.46
C LEU A 30 -3.47 -20.71 3.47
N MET A 31 -3.64 -21.09 4.74
CA MET A 31 -2.68 -20.85 5.82
C MET A 31 -1.32 -21.49 5.49
N GLN A 32 -1.31 -22.73 4.99
CA GLN A 32 -0.10 -23.42 4.58
C GLN A 32 0.59 -22.71 3.40
N HIS A 33 -0.16 -22.25 2.40
CA HIS A 33 0.42 -21.46 1.30
C HIS A 33 1.11 -20.18 1.80
N TYR A 34 0.51 -19.45 2.74
CA TYR A 34 1.16 -18.28 3.34
C TYR A 34 2.42 -18.65 4.11
N TYR A 35 2.37 -19.75 4.88
CA TYR A 35 3.53 -20.27 5.58
C TYR A 35 4.68 -20.60 4.61
N ASP A 36 4.39 -21.35 3.56
CA ASP A 36 5.38 -21.80 2.57
C ASP A 36 6.00 -20.62 1.81
N ILE A 37 5.21 -19.59 1.47
CA ILE A 37 5.74 -18.37 0.84
C ILE A 37 6.79 -17.70 1.73
N VAL A 38 6.48 -17.53 3.01
CA VAL A 38 7.40 -16.89 3.97
C VAL A 38 8.63 -17.74 4.21
N ASP A 39 8.47 -19.05 4.36
CA ASP A 39 9.59 -19.96 4.66
C ASP A 39 10.54 -20.11 3.46
N ASN A 40 9.99 -20.33 2.26
CA ASN A 40 10.79 -20.50 1.04
C ASN A 40 11.59 -19.25 0.66
N LEU A 41 11.05 -18.07 0.95
CA LEU A 41 11.70 -16.79 0.63
C LEU A 41 12.40 -16.15 1.85
N ASN A 42 12.34 -16.80 3.01
CA ASN A 42 12.85 -16.30 4.29
C ASN A 42 12.40 -14.84 4.54
N LEU A 43 11.10 -14.57 4.41
CA LEU A 43 10.53 -13.23 4.53
C LEU A 43 10.45 -12.80 6.00
N LYS A 44 10.50 -11.49 6.22
CA LYS A 44 10.17 -10.85 7.50
C LYS A 44 8.86 -10.07 7.45
N VAL A 45 8.40 -9.77 6.24
CA VAL A 45 7.22 -8.94 6.01
C VAL A 45 6.41 -9.52 4.87
N LEU A 46 5.11 -9.68 5.11
CA LEU A 46 4.13 -10.12 4.14
C LEU A 46 3.06 -9.03 4.01
N ASP A 47 2.79 -8.62 2.78
CA ASP A 47 1.75 -7.68 2.42
C ASP A 47 0.61 -8.38 1.69
N PHE A 48 -0.61 -7.90 1.91
CA PHE A 48 -1.79 -8.33 1.17
C PHE A 48 -2.36 -7.11 0.47
N ASP A 49 -2.26 -7.09 -0.85
CA ASP A 49 -2.81 -6.05 -1.70
C ASP A 49 -4.21 -6.44 -2.18
N ILE A 50 -5.21 -5.71 -1.69
CA ILE A 50 -6.61 -6.13 -1.69
C ILE A 50 -7.42 -5.14 -2.51
N GLU A 51 -7.55 -5.46 -3.80
CA GLU A 51 -8.07 -4.52 -4.78
C GLU A 51 -9.37 -4.98 -5.43
N GLY A 52 -9.99 -4.04 -6.17
CA GLY A 52 -11.13 -4.31 -7.03
C GLY A 52 -12.29 -4.95 -6.28
N THR A 53 -12.91 -5.96 -6.89
CA THR A 53 -14.06 -6.65 -6.28
C THR A 53 -13.71 -7.39 -4.99
N TRP A 54 -12.42 -7.68 -4.74
CA TRP A 54 -11.98 -8.49 -3.60
C TRP A 54 -11.97 -7.71 -2.28
N VAL A 55 -12.01 -6.38 -2.34
CA VAL A 55 -12.20 -5.53 -1.14
C VAL A 55 -13.63 -5.63 -0.59
N ALA A 56 -14.60 -6.02 -1.42
CA ALA A 56 -16.01 -6.15 -1.05
C ALA A 56 -16.49 -7.61 -0.94
N ASP A 57 -15.65 -8.59 -1.28
CA ASP A 57 -16.01 -10.01 -1.24
C ASP A 57 -15.86 -10.57 0.18
N GLN A 58 -16.95 -10.55 0.95
CA GLN A 58 -16.98 -10.97 2.36
C GLN A 58 -16.36 -12.36 2.59
N ALA A 59 -16.63 -13.32 1.70
CA ALA A 59 -16.15 -14.69 1.86
C ALA A 59 -14.62 -14.81 1.73
N SER A 60 -13.98 -14.06 0.83
CA SER A 60 -12.52 -14.02 0.74
C SER A 60 -11.88 -13.21 1.86
N ILE A 61 -12.53 -12.12 2.32
CA ILE A 61 -12.06 -11.32 3.47
C ILE A 61 -12.00 -12.19 4.72
N GLU A 62 -13.10 -12.85 5.07
CA GLU A 62 -13.17 -13.69 6.26
C GLU A 62 -12.15 -14.84 6.21
N ARG A 63 -12.04 -15.49 5.04
CA ARG A 63 -11.10 -16.59 4.82
C ARG A 63 -9.65 -16.12 4.94
N ARG A 64 -9.29 -15.02 4.28
CA ARG A 64 -7.93 -14.44 4.36
C ARG A 64 -7.58 -14.14 5.80
N ASN A 65 -8.40 -13.36 6.49
CA ASN A 65 -8.09 -12.90 7.83
C ASN A 65 -8.01 -14.07 8.83
N LEU A 66 -8.82 -15.12 8.65
CA LEU A 66 -8.72 -16.33 9.48
C LEU A 66 -7.43 -17.12 9.20
N ALA A 67 -7.07 -17.29 7.93
CA ALA A 67 -5.81 -17.95 7.55
C ALA A 67 -4.59 -17.15 8.00
N VAL A 68 -4.62 -15.82 7.87
CA VAL A 68 -3.58 -14.89 8.34
C VAL A 68 -3.38 -15.01 9.85
N LYS A 69 -4.47 -15.03 10.64
CA LYS A 69 -4.35 -15.25 12.09
C LYS A 69 -3.69 -16.59 12.41
N LYS A 70 -4.14 -17.67 11.77
CA LYS A 70 -3.58 -19.01 12.00
C LYS A 70 -2.10 -19.08 11.67
N VAL A 71 -1.67 -18.53 10.53
CA VAL A 71 -0.26 -18.53 10.14
C VAL A 71 0.57 -17.62 11.06
N GLN A 72 0.04 -16.47 11.47
CA GLN A 72 0.69 -15.56 12.42
C GLN A 72 0.95 -16.25 13.77
N ASP A 73 -0.02 -17.01 14.29
CA ASP A 73 0.15 -17.79 15.53
C ASP A 73 1.18 -18.90 15.38
N LYS A 74 1.18 -19.59 14.23
CA LYS A 74 2.17 -20.62 13.94
C LYS A 74 3.58 -20.05 13.90
N TRP A 75 3.81 -18.95 13.18
CA TRP A 75 5.11 -18.29 13.16
C TRP A 75 5.56 -17.84 14.56
N LYS A 76 4.66 -17.24 15.34
CA LYS A 76 4.95 -16.88 16.74
C LYS A 76 5.35 -18.08 17.60
N SER A 77 4.66 -19.21 17.45
CA SER A 77 4.99 -20.45 18.18
C SER A 77 6.38 -21.00 17.84
N GLU A 78 6.87 -20.68 16.64
CA GLU A 78 8.21 -21.05 16.14
C GLU A 78 9.27 -19.98 16.44
N GLY A 79 8.90 -18.90 17.16
CA GLY A 79 9.80 -17.78 17.44
C GLY A 79 10.11 -16.90 16.22
N LYS A 80 9.31 -17.01 15.15
CA LYS A 80 9.41 -16.14 13.97
C LYS A 80 8.53 -14.91 14.16
N ASP A 81 9.10 -13.72 13.96
CA ASP A 81 8.37 -12.45 13.95
C ASP A 81 8.18 -11.98 12.51
N ILE A 82 6.96 -12.15 11.99
CA ILE A 82 6.59 -11.80 10.61
C ILE A 82 5.58 -10.66 10.67
N ALA A 83 5.99 -9.50 10.17
CA ALA A 83 5.14 -8.31 10.09
C ALA A 83 4.10 -8.48 8.98
N ILE A 84 2.84 -8.17 9.28
CA ILE A 84 1.72 -8.27 8.34
C ILE A 84 1.23 -6.87 7.97
N TRP A 85 1.24 -6.57 6.68
CA TRP A 85 0.73 -5.32 6.12
C TRP A 85 -0.45 -5.60 5.20
N TYR A 86 -1.44 -4.71 5.18
CA TYR A 86 -2.48 -4.70 4.15
C TYR A 86 -2.34 -3.44 3.30
N THR A 87 -2.31 -3.61 1.98
CA THR A 87 -2.39 -2.54 0.99
C THR A 87 -3.83 -2.42 0.49
N LEU A 88 -4.43 -1.22 0.61
CA LEU A 88 -5.83 -0.98 0.32
C LEU A 88 -6.05 0.25 -0.60
N PRO A 89 -7.08 0.23 -1.46
CA PRO A 89 -7.49 1.42 -2.20
C PRO A 89 -8.10 2.44 -1.24
N ILE A 90 -7.83 3.72 -1.48
CA ILE A 90 -8.28 4.81 -0.60
C ILE A 90 -8.76 6.02 -1.41
N LEU A 91 -9.72 6.77 -0.85
CA LEU A 91 -10.10 8.10 -1.32
C LEU A 91 -9.44 9.20 -0.46
N PRO A 92 -9.38 10.46 -0.91
CA PRO A 92 -8.90 11.56 -0.06
C PRO A 92 -9.69 11.70 1.24
N THR A 93 -10.92 11.17 1.28
CA THR A 93 -11.81 11.12 2.45
C THR A 93 -11.60 9.89 3.35
N GLY A 94 -10.62 9.03 3.07
CA GLY A 94 -10.36 7.79 3.81
C GLY A 94 -10.76 6.52 3.05
N LEU A 95 -10.63 5.38 3.72
CA LEU A 95 -11.09 4.08 3.22
C LEU A 95 -12.61 4.07 3.08
N THR A 96 -13.12 3.40 2.06
CA THR A 96 -14.56 3.13 1.92
C THR A 96 -15.05 2.18 3.03
N PRO A 97 -16.37 2.02 3.23
CA PRO A 97 -16.90 1.04 4.17
C PRO A 97 -16.37 -0.38 3.93
N GLU A 98 -16.19 -0.79 2.68
CA GLU A 98 -15.64 -2.10 2.30
C GLU A 98 -14.17 -2.23 2.72
N GLY A 99 -13.35 -1.22 2.43
CA GLY A 99 -11.95 -1.18 2.91
C GLY A 99 -11.85 -1.23 4.44
N MET A 100 -12.73 -0.49 5.13
CA MET A 100 -12.82 -0.54 6.59
C MET A 100 -13.28 -1.90 7.12
N ASN A 101 -14.13 -2.61 6.39
CA ASN A 101 -14.58 -3.95 6.75
C ASN A 101 -13.42 -4.96 6.71
N VAL A 102 -12.50 -4.86 5.74
CA VAL A 102 -11.28 -5.68 5.70
C VAL A 102 -10.49 -5.58 7.01
N LEU A 103 -10.26 -4.34 7.48
CA LEU A 103 -9.50 -4.07 8.71
C LEU A 103 -10.26 -4.47 9.97
N SER A 104 -11.56 -4.17 10.01
CA SER A 104 -12.43 -4.49 11.15
C SER A 104 -12.55 -6.00 11.34
N ASP A 105 -12.67 -6.75 10.25
CA ASP A 105 -12.71 -8.22 10.27
C ASP A 105 -11.37 -8.83 10.69
N ALA A 106 -10.24 -8.27 10.22
CA ALA A 106 -8.91 -8.67 10.64
C ALA A 106 -8.73 -8.51 12.15
N LYS A 107 -9.11 -7.34 12.68
CA LYS A 107 -9.11 -7.06 14.12
C LYS A 107 -10.03 -8.02 14.89
N ALA A 108 -11.23 -8.30 14.38
CA ALA A 108 -12.18 -9.21 15.03
C ALA A 108 -11.65 -10.65 15.12
N LYS A 109 -10.86 -11.08 14.13
CA LYS A 109 -10.16 -12.38 14.13
C LYS A 109 -8.85 -12.36 14.91
N GLY A 110 -8.46 -11.22 15.46
CA GLY A 110 -7.25 -11.04 16.25
C GLY A 110 -5.96 -10.98 15.43
N VAL A 111 -6.05 -10.68 14.13
CA VAL A 111 -4.86 -10.43 13.30
C VAL A 111 -4.15 -9.19 13.85
N GLU A 112 -2.86 -9.33 14.15
CA GLU A 112 -2.02 -8.20 14.52
C GLU A 112 -1.35 -7.64 13.26
N LEU A 113 -1.88 -6.52 12.76
CA LEU A 113 -1.27 -5.82 11.64
C LEU A 113 -0.09 -4.97 12.13
N ALA A 114 1.04 -5.09 11.43
CA ALA A 114 2.16 -4.17 11.56
C ALA A 114 1.83 -2.80 10.94
N GLY A 115 1.03 -2.79 9.88
CA GLY A 115 0.53 -1.55 9.30
C GLY A 115 -0.50 -1.72 8.19
N VAL A 116 -0.99 -0.58 7.72
CA VAL A 116 -1.91 -0.42 6.58
C VAL A 116 -1.27 0.55 5.60
N ASN A 117 -0.90 0.04 4.44
CA ASN A 117 -0.47 0.84 3.30
C ASN A 117 -1.68 1.22 2.45
N VAL A 118 -1.69 2.42 1.89
CA VAL A 118 -2.80 2.84 1.03
C VAL A 118 -2.31 3.31 -0.33
N MET A 119 -3.03 2.87 -1.35
CA MET A 119 -2.80 3.25 -2.74
C MET A 119 -3.39 4.63 -3.00
N THR A 120 -2.55 5.66 -2.92
CA THR A 120 -2.96 7.06 -3.11
C THR A 120 -2.95 7.43 -4.60
N MET A 121 -3.79 6.72 -5.35
CA MET A 121 -3.90 6.76 -6.81
C MET A 121 -5.33 6.43 -7.24
N ASP A 122 -5.66 6.75 -8.50
CA ASP A 122 -6.86 6.29 -9.20
C ASP A 122 -8.17 6.61 -8.46
N TYR A 123 -8.33 7.87 -8.06
CA TYR A 123 -9.47 8.35 -7.27
C TYR A 123 -10.79 8.41 -8.06
N GLY A 124 -10.71 8.20 -9.37
CA GLY A 124 -11.82 8.20 -10.30
C GLY A 124 -12.06 9.57 -10.95
N ASN A 125 -12.88 9.59 -12.00
CA ASN A 125 -13.02 10.73 -12.92
C ASN A 125 -13.58 12.03 -12.31
N ALA A 126 -14.04 12.02 -11.06
CA ALA A 126 -14.65 13.16 -10.39
C ALA A 126 -13.82 13.73 -9.24
N ILE A 127 -12.78 13.01 -8.80
CA ILE A 127 -12.01 13.32 -7.60
C ILE A 127 -10.55 13.53 -8.02
N CYS A 128 -9.87 14.50 -7.40
CA CYS A 128 -8.44 14.78 -7.63
C CYS A 128 -8.02 15.01 -9.10
N GLN A 129 -8.96 15.41 -9.95
CA GLN A 129 -8.71 15.67 -11.36
C GLN A 129 -7.67 16.79 -11.53
N SER A 130 -6.62 16.52 -12.30
CA SER A 130 -5.58 17.50 -12.62
C SER A 130 -5.72 18.02 -14.04
N ALA A 131 -5.22 19.23 -14.30
CA ALA A 131 -5.21 19.80 -15.65
C ALA A 131 -4.00 19.32 -16.49
N ASN A 132 -3.44 18.13 -16.19
CA ASN A 132 -2.17 17.62 -16.76
C ASN A 132 -1.04 18.68 -16.73
N THR A 133 -1.00 19.47 -15.65
CA THR A 133 -0.05 20.57 -15.48
C THR A 133 0.64 20.42 -14.13
N GLU A 134 1.97 20.32 -14.15
CA GLU A 134 2.80 20.24 -12.95
C GLU A 134 2.67 21.51 -12.08
N GLY A 135 2.82 21.35 -10.75
CA GLY A 135 2.84 22.45 -9.79
C GLY A 135 1.48 22.76 -9.14
N GLN A 136 0.37 22.22 -9.65
CA GLN A 136 -0.94 22.32 -8.98
C GLN A 136 -0.99 21.50 -7.68
N ASN A 137 -0.15 20.47 -7.59
CA ASN A 137 0.02 19.60 -6.44
C ASN A 137 -1.27 18.89 -6.00
N ILE A 138 -2.13 18.54 -6.95
CA ILE A 138 -3.47 18.01 -6.66
C ILE A 138 -3.36 16.61 -6.06
N HIS A 139 -2.62 15.71 -6.69
CA HIS A 139 -2.48 14.33 -6.21
C HIS A 139 -1.67 14.26 -4.91
N GLY A 140 -0.67 15.12 -4.74
CA GLY A 140 0.06 15.24 -3.48
C GLY A 140 -0.85 15.67 -2.33
N LYS A 141 -1.70 16.69 -2.55
CA LYS A 141 -2.71 17.11 -1.55
C LYS A 141 -3.69 15.98 -1.26
N CYS A 142 -4.21 15.32 -2.30
CA CYS A 142 -5.12 14.20 -2.16
C CYS A 142 -4.53 13.03 -1.35
N ALA A 143 -3.26 12.67 -1.61
CA ALA A 143 -2.54 11.66 -0.86
C ALA A 143 -2.39 12.05 0.62
N THR A 144 -1.99 13.30 0.92
CA THR A 144 -1.87 13.76 2.32
C THR A 144 -3.23 13.84 3.04
N SER A 145 -4.32 14.18 2.32
CA SER A 145 -5.68 14.12 2.87
C SER A 145 -6.12 12.69 3.14
N ALA A 146 -5.80 11.75 2.25
CA ALA A 146 -6.10 10.33 2.44
C ALA A 146 -5.41 9.81 3.72
N ILE A 147 -4.14 10.14 3.95
CA ILE A 147 -3.40 9.75 5.16
C ILE A 147 -4.00 10.38 6.42
N ALA A 148 -4.41 11.66 6.38
CA ALA A 148 -5.06 12.29 7.52
C ALA A 148 -6.39 11.62 7.90
N ASN A 149 -7.19 11.20 6.91
CA ASN A 149 -8.45 10.50 7.14
C ASN A 149 -8.24 9.04 7.56
N LEU A 150 -7.25 8.35 6.98
CA LEU A 150 -6.84 7.03 7.42
C LEU A 150 -6.41 7.03 8.89
N HIS A 151 -5.64 8.03 9.32
CA HIS A 151 -5.26 8.19 10.73
C HIS A 151 -6.49 8.18 11.63
N SER A 152 -7.52 8.96 11.27
CA SER A 152 -8.75 9.08 12.06
C SER A 152 -9.52 7.75 12.11
N GLN A 153 -9.57 7.02 11.00
CA GLN A 153 -10.19 5.70 10.91
C GLN A 153 -9.43 4.65 11.74
N LEU A 154 -8.10 4.60 11.64
CA LEU A 154 -7.26 3.69 12.42
C LEU A 154 -7.29 4.03 13.91
N LYS A 155 -7.38 5.31 14.29
CA LYS A 155 -7.58 5.73 15.68
C LYS A 155 -8.91 5.22 16.24
N GLY A 156 -9.97 5.26 15.44
CA GLY A 156 -11.26 4.65 15.79
C GLY A 156 -11.15 3.13 16.00
N LEU A 157 -10.37 2.44 15.17
CA LEU A 157 -10.10 1.01 15.33
C LEU A 157 -9.15 0.71 16.51
N HIS A 158 -8.23 1.59 16.86
CA HIS A 158 -7.22 1.36 17.89
C HIS A 158 -7.18 2.53 18.89
N PRO A 159 -8.25 2.73 19.68
CA PRO A 159 -8.38 3.92 20.54
C PRO A 159 -7.29 4.02 21.63
N ASN A 160 -6.63 2.91 21.96
CA ASN A 160 -5.59 2.84 22.98
C ASN A 160 -4.17 3.16 22.46
N LYS A 161 -3.97 3.24 21.13
CA LYS A 161 -2.68 3.62 20.54
C LYS A 161 -2.55 5.15 20.54
N SER A 162 -1.35 5.66 20.81
CA SER A 162 -1.01 7.08 20.61
C SER A 162 -1.04 7.46 19.13
N ASP A 163 -1.09 8.76 18.83
CA ASP A 163 -1.13 9.24 17.44
C ASP A 163 0.15 8.86 16.69
N ALA A 164 1.31 8.90 17.36
CA ALA A 164 2.58 8.46 16.80
C ALA A 164 2.58 6.95 16.47
N GLU A 165 1.97 6.12 17.30
CA GLU A 165 1.81 4.69 17.00
C GLU A 165 0.84 4.45 15.82
N ILE A 166 -0.20 5.27 15.67
CA ILE A 166 -1.10 5.19 14.50
C ILE A 166 -0.37 5.63 13.23
N ASP A 167 0.34 6.75 13.25
CA ASP A 167 1.12 7.23 12.10
C ASP A 167 2.20 6.21 11.69
N ALA A 168 2.91 5.60 12.66
CA ALA A 168 3.90 4.55 12.38
C ALA A 168 3.30 3.26 11.79
N MET A 169 1.98 3.04 11.94
CA MET A 169 1.27 1.92 11.29
C MET A 169 0.80 2.26 9.88
N MET A 170 0.89 3.52 9.43
CA MET A 170 0.40 3.91 8.11
C MET A 170 1.50 3.89 7.05
N GLY A 171 1.11 3.54 5.84
CA GLY A 171 1.93 3.62 4.64
C GLY A 171 1.21 4.35 3.51
N THR A 172 1.97 4.96 2.59
CA THR A 172 1.41 5.56 1.37
C THR A 172 2.17 5.10 0.14
N THR A 173 1.44 4.69 -0.89
CA THR A 173 1.99 4.28 -2.18
C THR A 173 1.24 5.01 -3.29
N PRO A 174 1.74 6.15 -3.79
CA PRO A 174 1.22 6.78 -5.00
C PRO A 174 1.67 6.03 -6.26
N MET A 175 0.92 6.19 -7.35
CA MET A 175 1.34 5.80 -8.70
C MET A 175 2.07 6.97 -9.35
N VAL A 176 3.26 6.73 -9.90
CA VAL A 176 4.13 7.82 -10.39
C VAL A 176 3.78 8.23 -11.83
N GLY A 177 3.75 9.53 -12.13
CA GLY A 177 3.38 10.03 -13.46
C GLY A 177 1.93 9.74 -13.83
N VAL A 178 1.66 9.35 -15.08
CA VAL A 178 0.30 9.14 -15.60
C VAL A 178 -0.34 7.92 -14.95
N ASN A 179 -1.50 8.07 -14.34
CA ASN A 179 -2.25 6.99 -13.69
C ASN A 179 -3.29 6.36 -14.65
N ASP A 180 -4.02 5.34 -14.20
CA ASP A 180 -5.05 4.64 -14.97
C ASP A 180 -6.29 5.52 -15.21
N VAL A 181 -6.61 6.40 -14.25
CA VAL A 181 -7.69 7.38 -14.39
C VAL A 181 -7.27 8.52 -15.31
N GLN A 182 -8.05 8.75 -16.37
CA GLN A 182 -7.77 9.83 -17.31
C GLN A 182 -7.77 11.19 -16.60
N GLY A 183 -6.69 11.97 -16.80
CA GLY A 183 -6.51 13.28 -16.17
C GLY A 183 -5.77 13.23 -14.83
N GLU A 184 -5.43 12.03 -14.34
CA GLU A 184 -4.57 11.85 -13.19
C GLU A 184 -3.10 11.72 -13.60
N VAL A 185 -2.28 12.68 -13.16
CA VAL A 185 -0.83 12.67 -13.32
C VAL A 185 -0.17 13.10 -12.01
N PHE A 186 0.63 12.21 -11.43
CA PHE A 186 1.42 12.44 -10.22
C PHE A 186 2.82 12.94 -10.58
N TYR A 187 3.11 14.21 -10.30
CA TYR A 187 4.37 14.85 -10.67
C TYR A 187 5.42 14.79 -9.55
N LEU A 188 6.66 15.20 -9.85
CA LEU A 188 7.71 15.29 -8.84
C LEU A 188 7.36 16.27 -7.72
N SER A 189 6.61 17.33 -8.04
CA SER A 189 6.12 18.28 -7.03
C SER A 189 5.14 17.64 -6.05
N ASP A 190 4.28 16.71 -6.51
CA ASP A 190 3.41 15.91 -5.66
C ASP A 190 4.23 14.96 -4.76
N ALA A 191 5.23 14.27 -5.34
CA ALA A 191 6.12 13.37 -4.62
C ALA A 191 6.82 14.05 -3.43
N ARG A 192 7.28 15.29 -3.61
CA ARG A 192 7.92 16.09 -2.55
C ARG A 192 6.96 16.40 -1.40
N LEU A 193 5.70 16.69 -1.70
CA LEU A 193 4.68 16.93 -0.67
C LEU A 193 4.37 15.66 0.12
N VAL A 194 4.20 14.53 -0.57
CA VAL A 194 3.97 13.23 0.08
C VAL A 194 5.15 12.86 0.98
N MET A 195 6.38 13.04 0.50
CA MET A 195 7.59 12.79 1.28
C MET A 195 7.66 13.68 2.53
N GLN A 196 7.35 14.97 2.39
CA GLN A 196 7.37 15.91 3.52
C GLN A 196 6.32 15.54 4.59
N ASP A 197 5.10 15.20 4.19
CA ASP A 197 4.05 14.78 5.14
C ASP A 197 4.43 13.45 5.81
N ALA A 198 4.96 12.49 5.04
CA ALA A 198 5.40 11.20 5.56
C ALA A 198 6.48 11.34 6.64
N GLN A 199 7.50 12.18 6.39
CA GLN A 199 8.56 12.47 7.36
C GLN A 199 8.04 13.19 8.59
N LYS A 200 7.14 14.18 8.40
CA LYS A 200 6.56 14.94 9.51
C LYS A 200 5.76 14.06 10.47
N ARG A 201 5.05 13.06 9.93
CA ARG A 201 4.24 12.10 10.69
C ARG A 201 5.05 10.93 11.23
N ASN A 202 6.24 10.70 10.70
CA ASN A 202 7.02 9.48 10.93
C ASN A 202 6.21 8.23 10.56
N LEU A 203 5.73 8.19 9.31
CA LEU A 203 4.98 7.04 8.79
C LEU A 203 5.81 5.75 8.82
N GLY A 204 5.14 4.60 8.75
CA GLY A 204 5.83 3.30 8.74
C GLY A 204 6.45 2.95 7.39
N MET A 205 5.88 3.44 6.28
CA MET A 205 6.42 3.20 4.94
C MET A 205 6.00 4.26 3.90
N VAL A 206 6.83 4.41 2.87
CA VAL A 206 6.50 5.11 1.63
C VAL A 206 6.94 4.24 0.46
N GLY A 207 6.02 4.01 -0.49
CA GLY A 207 6.26 3.23 -1.69
C GLY A 207 5.97 4.03 -2.95
N ILE A 208 6.17 3.41 -4.12
CA ILE A 208 5.69 3.91 -5.41
C ILE A 208 5.15 2.75 -6.24
N TRP A 209 4.11 3.00 -7.05
CA TRP A 209 3.73 2.15 -8.17
C TRP A 209 4.24 2.77 -9.49
N SER A 210 5.35 2.30 -10.05
CA SER A 210 6.26 1.26 -9.55
C SER A 210 7.70 1.60 -9.92
N ILE A 211 8.67 0.88 -9.37
CA ILE A 211 10.09 1.07 -9.73
C ILE A 211 10.34 0.85 -11.24
N ALA A 212 9.57 -0.03 -11.89
CA ALA A 212 9.66 -0.25 -13.33
C ALA A 212 9.14 0.95 -14.13
N ARG A 213 8.19 1.71 -13.56
CA ARG A 213 7.65 2.92 -14.15
C ARG A 213 8.51 4.16 -13.93
N ASP A 214 9.50 4.12 -13.02
CA ASP A 214 10.34 5.28 -12.69
C ASP A 214 11.44 5.55 -13.75
N LEU A 215 11.00 5.61 -15.01
CA LEU A 215 11.77 5.84 -16.21
C LEU A 215 11.00 6.83 -17.10
N PRO A 216 11.68 7.82 -17.72
CA PRO A 216 11.04 8.67 -18.71
C PRO A 216 10.71 7.86 -19.95
N GLY A 217 9.57 8.17 -20.57
CA GLY A 217 9.08 7.47 -21.74
C GLY A 217 7.63 7.81 -22.01
N GLY A 218 7.26 7.91 -23.30
CA GLY A 218 5.91 8.24 -23.76
C GLY A 218 5.32 9.51 -23.14
N THR A 219 4.03 9.72 -23.40
CA THR A 219 3.18 10.69 -22.67
C THR A 219 1.82 10.03 -22.35
N ASN A 220 1.85 8.72 -22.18
CA ASN A 220 0.70 7.84 -22.03
C ASN A 220 0.93 6.87 -20.87
N LEU A 221 -0.14 6.23 -20.41
CA LEU A 221 -0.08 5.16 -19.43
C LEU A 221 0.78 4.00 -19.93
N SER A 222 1.61 3.45 -19.05
CA SER A 222 2.49 2.31 -19.32
C SER A 222 2.96 1.64 -18.02
N PRO A 223 3.15 0.30 -18.02
CA PRO A 223 3.81 -0.40 -16.91
C PRO A 223 5.34 -0.24 -16.91
N GLU A 224 5.94 0.30 -17.98
CA GLU A 224 7.40 0.37 -18.18
C GLU A 224 7.98 1.79 -18.07
N PHE A 225 7.13 2.81 -17.94
CA PHE A 225 7.52 4.20 -17.79
C PHE A 225 6.39 5.04 -17.18
N HIS A 226 6.72 6.20 -16.62
CA HIS A 226 5.77 7.05 -15.89
C HIS A 226 4.98 7.99 -16.81
N GLY A 227 5.29 8.06 -18.11
CA GLY A 227 4.53 8.90 -19.05
C GLY A 227 4.83 10.39 -18.94
N LEU A 228 5.98 10.76 -18.37
CA LEU A 228 6.50 12.14 -18.37
C LEU A 228 7.77 12.20 -19.22
N THR A 229 8.07 13.38 -19.75
CA THR A 229 9.31 13.62 -20.50
C THR A 229 10.54 13.52 -19.59
N LYS A 230 11.71 13.29 -20.20
CA LYS A 230 13.00 13.23 -19.47
C LYS A 230 13.31 14.53 -18.74
N GLU A 231 12.87 15.66 -19.29
CA GLU A 231 13.04 16.99 -18.71
C GLU A 231 12.13 17.20 -17.49
N GLN A 232 10.93 16.63 -17.49
CA GLN A 232 10.00 16.69 -16.35
C GLN A 232 10.43 15.75 -15.22
N ALA A 233 10.78 14.50 -15.55
CA ALA A 233 11.25 13.51 -14.60
C ALA A 233 12.32 12.63 -15.25
N PRO A 234 13.62 12.82 -14.91
CA PRO A 234 14.66 11.92 -15.38
C PRO A 234 14.53 10.54 -14.72
N LYS A 235 15.28 9.57 -15.23
CA LYS A 235 15.33 8.20 -14.70
C LYS A 235 15.54 8.20 -13.19
N TYR A 236 14.69 7.46 -12.48
CA TYR A 236 14.69 7.29 -11.03
C TYR A 236 14.39 8.54 -10.19
N ALA A 237 13.86 9.62 -10.79
CA ALA A 237 13.61 10.87 -10.08
C ALA A 237 12.61 10.73 -8.92
N PHE A 238 11.59 9.87 -9.04
CA PHE A 238 10.65 9.63 -7.93
C PHE A 238 11.32 8.82 -6.81
N SER A 239 12.08 7.79 -7.16
CA SER A 239 12.86 6.99 -6.22
C SER A 239 13.88 7.85 -5.46
N GLU A 240 14.55 8.78 -6.13
CA GLU A 240 15.48 9.72 -5.49
C GLU A 240 14.80 10.62 -4.45
N ILE A 241 13.54 11.00 -4.67
CA ILE A 241 12.75 11.80 -3.71
C ILE A 241 12.40 10.97 -2.47
N PHE A 242 12.00 9.71 -2.64
CA PHE A 242 11.52 8.87 -1.53
C PHE A 242 12.61 8.06 -0.82
N ALA A 243 13.74 7.76 -1.48
CA ALA A 243 14.84 6.97 -0.92
C ALA A 243 15.40 7.47 0.43
N PRO A 244 15.40 8.77 0.77
CA PRO A 244 15.81 9.22 2.10
C PRO A 244 14.89 8.73 3.23
N PHE A 245 13.65 8.31 2.94
CA PHE A 245 12.71 7.83 3.96
C PHE A 245 13.21 6.55 4.63
N THR A 246 13.80 5.63 3.87
CA THR A 246 14.30 4.34 4.37
C THR A 246 15.61 4.46 5.16
N LYS A 247 16.15 5.68 5.34
CA LYS A 247 17.39 5.94 6.07
C LYS A 247 17.16 6.54 7.47
N GLN A 248 15.91 6.72 7.88
CA GLN A 248 15.54 7.30 9.18
C GLN A 248 15.48 6.26 10.28
#